data_AF-A0A0A0KPY3-F1
#
_entry.id   AF-A0A0A0KPY3-F1
#
_cell.length_a   1.000
_cell.length_b   1.000
_cell.length_c   1.000
_cell.angle_alpha   90.00
_cell.angle_beta   90.00
_cell.angle_gamma   90.00
#
_symmetry.space_group_name_H-M   'P 1'
#
loop_
_entity.id
_entity.type
_entity.pdbx_description
1 polymer ?
#
loop_
_entity_poly.entity_id
_entity_poly.type
_entity_poly.pdbx_seq_one_letter_code
_entity_poly.pdbx_strand_id
1 'polypeptide(L)'
;MTSKFLFLSFILFLGTSLPLMTEGHRRREKIYGISSLISEELFKTLFLHKDDGACPANGFYSYQAFIEATWRFPKFGTTGCLATRKREIAAFLAQISHETTGGWATAPNGPFAWGLCFKEEISPQSNYCDDSVKEWPCSPGKSYKGRGPIQLSW
;
A
#
# COMPACT_ATOMS: atom_id res chain seq x y z
N MET A 1 -12.63 76.29 36.21
CA MET A 1 -13.62 76.38 35.11
C MET A 1 -12.85 76.64 33.82
N THR A 2 -12.99 75.73 32.84
CA THR A 2 -12.95 75.93 31.36
C THR A 2 -12.06 77.05 30.81
N SER A 3 -11.24 76.92 29.77
CA SER A 3 -11.06 75.96 28.68
C SER A 3 -9.90 76.55 27.85
N LYS A 4 -8.97 75.73 27.34
CA LYS A 4 -8.11 76.13 26.21
C LYS A 4 -7.98 74.95 25.24
N PHE A 5 -8.88 74.95 24.25
CA PHE A 5 -8.57 74.68 22.84
C PHE A 5 -7.26 75.40 22.42
N LEU A 6 -6.43 75.02 21.46
CA LEU A 6 -6.47 74.17 20.27
C LEU A 6 -4.99 74.14 19.77
N PHE A 7 -4.47 73.06 19.19
CA PHE A 7 -3.89 73.07 17.84
C PHE A 7 -3.44 71.66 17.40
N LEU A 8 -3.91 71.31 16.21
CA LEU A 8 -3.66 70.08 15.46
C LEU A 8 -2.18 69.95 15.07
N SER A 9 -1.67 68.71 15.03
CA SER A 9 -0.83 68.29 13.92
C SER A 9 -1.02 66.80 13.60
N PHE A 10 -0.92 66.55 12.31
CA PHE A 10 -1.43 65.47 11.48
C PHE A 10 -0.34 64.41 11.29
N ILE A 11 -0.55 63.13 11.63
CA ILE A 11 0.14 62.01 10.94
C ILE A 11 -0.79 60.78 10.93
N LEU A 12 -1.24 60.41 9.73
CA LEU A 12 -1.82 59.10 9.43
C LEU A 12 -0.69 58.05 9.40
N PHE A 13 -0.82 56.99 10.20
CA PHE A 13 -0.19 55.71 9.93
C PHE A 13 -1.29 54.65 9.79
N LEU A 14 -1.51 54.21 8.55
CA LEU A 14 -2.27 52.99 8.26
C LEU A 14 -1.46 51.79 8.76
N GLY A 15 -1.75 51.35 9.99
CA GLY A 15 -1.31 50.07 10.51
C GLY A 15 -2.17 48.96 9.93
N THR A 16 -1.65 48.21 8.97
CA THR A 16 -2.26 46.95 8.55
C THR A 16 -2.02 45.91 9.66
N SER A 17 -3.09 45.54 10.35
CA SER A 17 -3.10 44.42 11.29
C SER A 17 -2.95 43.12 10.51
N LEU A 18 -1.72 42.60 10.40
CA LEU A 18 -1.47 41.21 10.05
C LEU A 18 -2.03 40.33 11.17
N PRO A 19 -2.99 39.42 10.90
CA PRO A 19 -3.37 38.43 11.88
C PRO A 19 -2.18 37.48 12.05
N LEU A 20 -1.70 37.39 13.29
CA LEU A 20 -0.79 36.35 13.76
C LEU A 20 -1.48 35.00 13.57
N MET A 21 -1.23 34.37 12.42
CA MET A 21 -1.55 32.97 12.21
C MET A 21 -0.69 32.19 13.21
N THR A 22 -1.30 31.71 14.28
CA THR A 22 -0.68 30.69 15.12
C THR A 22 -0.37 29.52 14.21
N GLU A 23 0.91 29.29 13.99
CA GLU A 23 1.42 28.13 13.30
C GLU A 23 1.09 26.92 14.18
N GLY A 24 -0.12 26.40 14.00
CA GLY A 24 -0.51 25.08 14.44
C GLY A 24 0.32 24.10 13.63
N HIS A 25 1.58 23.94 14.01
CA HIS A 25 2.42 22.82 13.64
C HIS A 25 1.78 21.61 14.32
N ARG A 26 0.66 21.16 13.75
CA ARG A 26 0.20 19.79 13.88
C ARG A 26 1.39 19.00 13.38
N ARG A 27 2.24 18.51 14.29
CA ARG A 27 3.22 17.48 13.96
C ARG A 27 2.37 16.42 13.30
N ARG A 28 2.43 16.36 11.98
CA ARG A 28 2.04 15.18 11.24
C ARG A 28 2.95 14.13 11.84
N GLU A 29 2.44 13.34 12.79
CA GLU A 29 3.11 12.12 13.15
C GLU A 29 3.39 11.48 11.81
N LYS A 30 4.68 11.39 11.49
CA LYS A 30 5.11 10.72 10.29
C LYS A 30 4.75 9.28 10.59
N ILE A 31 3.54 8.88 10.20
CA ILE A 31 3.10 7.50 10.24
C ILE A 31 4.04 6.81 9.27
N TYR A 32 5.15 6.36 9.80
CA TYR A 32 6.01 5.42 9.14
C TYR A 32 5.18 4.15 9.09
N GLY A 33 4.40 4.02 8.02
CA GLY A 33 3.59 2.83 7.75
C GLY A 33 4.49 1.60 7.64
N ILE A 34 3.98 0.54 7.04
CA ILE A 34 4.77 -0.69 6.93
C ILE A 34 6.10 -0.51 6.17
N SER A 35 6.26 0.58 5.40
CA SER A 35 7.49 0.95 4.69
C SER A 35 8.72 1.13 5.60
N SER A 36 8.53 1.31 6.91
CA SER A 36 9.63 1.29 7.89
C SER A 36 10.12 -0.11 8.27
N LEU A 37 9.30 -1.13 8.02
CA LEU A 37 9.61 -2.53 8.30
C LEU A 37 9.99 -3.31 7.04
N ILE A 38 9.45 -2.91 5.90
CA ILE A 38 9.77 -3.46 4.59
C ILE A 38 10.10 -2.30 3.66
N SER A 39 11.39 -2.03 3.49
CA SER A 39 11.85 -1.06 2.49
C SER A 39 11.69 -1.62 1.08
N GLU A 40 11.84 -0.76 0.07
CA GLU A 40 11.82 -1.19 -1.32
C GLU A 40 12.95 -2.16 -1.63
N GLU A 41 14.14 -1.92 -1.05
CA GLU A 41 15.29 -2.80 -1.20
C GLU A 41 15.00 -4.17 -0.60
N LEU A 42 14.45 -4.22 0.62
CA LEU A 42 14.07 -5.49 1.24
C LEU A 42 13.01 -6.22 0.40
N PHE A 43 11.98 -5.52 -0.09
CA PHE A 43 10.97 -6.09 -0.99
C PHE A 43 11.61 -6.71 -2.24
N LYS A 44 12.53 -5.99 -2.90
CA LYS A 44 13.28 -6.50 -4.07
C LYS A 44 14.13 -7.72 -3.74
N THR A 45 14.74 -7.78 -2.55
CA THR A 45 15.52 -8.97 -2.14
C THR A 45 14.64 -10.18 -1.85
N LEU A 46 13.43 -9.99 -1.32
CA LEU A 46 12.49 -11.08 -1.03
C LEU A 46 11.89 -11.66 -2.33
N PHE A 47 11.62 -10.81 -3.31
CA PHE A 47 11.04 -11.17 -4.60
C PHE A 47 12.06 -11.01 -5.73
N LEU A 48 13.22 -11.64 -5.56
CA LEU A 48 14.40 -11.44 -6.41
C LEU A 48 14.12 -11.65 -7.90
N HIS A 49 13.29 -12.64 -8.25
CA HIS A 49 13.04 -13.06 -9.63
C HIS A 49 11.66 -12.67 -10.17
N LYS A 50 10.86 -11.86 -9.45
CA LYS A 50 9.48 -11.53 -9.87
C LYS A 50 9.40 -10.81 -11.24
N ASP A 51 10.47 -10.09 -11.61
CA ASP A 51 10.60 -9.34 -12.86
C ASP A 51 11.56 -10.03 -13.84
N ASP A 52 11.83 -11.33 -13.66
CA ASP A 52 12.54 -12.12 -14.66
C ASP A 52 11.69 -12.26 -15.93
N GLY A 53 12.33 -12.38 -17.10
CA GLY A 53 11.63 -12.58 -18.38
C GLY A 53 10.84 -13.89 -18.43
N ALA A 54 11.18 -14.87 -17.59
CA ALA A 54 10.43 -16.12 -17.44
C ALA A 54 9.10 -15.94 -16.68
N CYS A 55 8.89 -14.83 -15.98
CA CYS A 55 7.69 -14.60 -15.16
C CYS A 55 6.61 -13.83 -15.93
N PRO A 56 5.40 -14.40 -16.14
CA PRO A 56 4.32 -13.72 -16.86
C PRO A 56 3.80 -12.43 -16.19
N ALA A 57 4.07 -12.26 -14.89
CA ALA A 57 3.74 -11.04 -14.14
C ALA A 57 4.87 -10.00 -14.10
N ASN A 58 5.94 -10.16 -14.89
CA ASN A 58 7.06 -9.23 -14.94
C ASN A 58 6.59 -7.77 -15.08
N GLY A 59 7.03 -6.91 -14.17
CA GLY A 59 6.71 -5.48 -14.16
C GLY A 59 5.31 -5.15 -13.61
N PHE A 60 4.50 -6.14 -13.24
CA PHE A 60 3.14 -5.91 -12.72
C PHE A 60 3.13 -5.56 -11.23
N TYR A 61 3.88 -6.29 -10.40
CA TYR A 61 3.89 -6.11 -8.94
C TYR A 61 4.96 -5.12 -8.50
N SER A 62 4.60 -3.83 -8.40
CA SER A 62 5.50 -2.80 -7.89
C SER A 62 5.44 -2.66 -6.37
N TYR A 63 6.56 -2.27 -5.76
CA TYR A 63 6.60 -1.94 -4.32
C TYR A 63 5.64 -0.79 -3.98
N GLN A 64 5.52 0.19 -4.88
CA GLN A 64 4.58 1.30 -4.72
C GLN A 64 3.13 0.80 -4.62
N ALA A 65 2.69 -0.09 -5.52
CA ALA A 65 1.35 -0.66 -5.48
C ALA A 65 1.10 -1.46 -4.19
N PHE A 66 2.12 -2.20 -3.71
CA PHE A 66 2.05 -2.88 -2.42
C PHE A 66 1.83 -1.89 -1.26
N ILE A 67 2.62 -0.82 -1.18
CA ILE A 67 2.46 0.20 -0.13
C ILE A 67 1.10 0.90 -0.22
N GLU A 68 0.67 1.30 -1.41
CA GLU A 68 -0.63 1.95 -1.64
C GLU A 68 -1.80 1.05 -1.22
N ALA A 69 -1.73 -0.25 -1.52
CA ALA A 69 -2.74 -1.22 -1.09
C ALA A 69 -2.86 -1.26 0.44
N THR A 70 -1.74 -1.17 1.16
CA THR A 70 -1.73 -1.25 2.63
C THR A 70 -2.39 -0.05 3.31
N TRP A 71 -2.53 1.09 2.62
CA TRP A 71 -3.27 2.24 3.13
C TRP A 71 -4.76 1.94 3.33
N ARG A 72 -5.31 0.95 2.61
CA ARG A 72 -6.68 0.47 2.81
C ARG A 72 -6.85 -0.43 4.04
N PHE A 73 -5.75 -0.93 4.60
CA PHE A 73 -5.72 -1.86 5.72
C PHE A 73 -4.80 -1.31 6.83
N PRO A 74 -5.19 -0.22 7.52
CA PRO A 74 -4.29 0.52 8.41
C PRO A 74 -3.76 -0.28 9.62
N LYS A 75 -4.38 -1.43 9.93
CA LYS A 75 -3.93 -2.34 11.00
C LYS A 75 -2.89 -3.37 10.55
N PHE A 76 -2.73 -3.57 9.23
CA PHE A 76 -1.77 -4.52 8.66
C PHE A 76 -0.34 -4.05 8.92
N GLY A 77 0.49 -4.90 9.53
CA GLY A 77 1.90 -4.63 9.82
C GLY A 77 2.14 -3.52 10.85
N THR A 78 1.08 -3.03 11.50
CA THR A 78 1.12 -1.95 12.50
C THR A 78 0.58 -2.37 13.87
N THR A 79 0.07 -3.60 14.00
CA THR A 79 -0.54 -4.11 15.23
C THR A 79 0.44 -4.92 16.08
N GLY A 80 0.51 -4.63 17.38
CA GLY A 80 1.34 -5.36 18.34
C GLY A 80 2.81 -4.95 18.37
N CYS A 81 3.64 -5.77 19.01
CA CYS A 81 5.07 -5.48 19.15
C CYS A 81 5.81 -5.60 17.81
N LEU A 82 7.04 -5.07 17.75
CA LEU A 82 7.85 -5.07 16.53
C LEU A 82 8.01 -6.47 15.91
N ALA A 83 8.23 -7.49 16.74
CA ALA A 83 8.36 -8.87 16.28
C ALA A 83 7.07 -9.40 15.64
N THR A 84 5.90 -9.09 16.22
CA THR A 84 4.59 -9.47 15.67
C THR A 84 4.34 -8.80 14.33
N ARG A 85 4.61 -7.50 14.22
CA ARG A 85 4.45 -6.74 12.98
C ARG A 85 5.32 -7.27 11.84
N LYS A 86 6.60 -7.56 12.12
CA LYS A 86 7.51 -8.19 11.15
C LYS A 86 7.01 -9.58 10.74
N ARG A 87 6.50 -10.37 11.70
CA ARG A 87 5.95 -11.70 11.45
C ARG A 87 4.70 -11.66 10.58
N GLU A 88 3.79 -10.72 10.83
CA GLU A 88 2.57 -10.53 10.01
C GLU A 88 2.93 -10.22 8.55
N ILE A 89 3.85 -9.28 8.33
CA ILE A 89 4.34 -8.92 6.99
C ILE A 89 5.00 -10.14 6.34
N ALA A 90 5.93 -10.81 7.03
CA ALA A 90 6.61 -11.97 6.49
C ALA A 90 5.64 -13.12 6.14
N ALA A 91 4.65 -13.38 7.00
CA ALA A 91 3.64 -14.41 6.75
C ALA A 91 2.77 -14.08 5.53
N PHE A 92 2.31 -12.84 5.40
CA PHE A 92 1.56 -12.40 4.24
C PHE A 92 2.39 -12.55 2.95
N LEU A 93 3.63 -12.06 2.96
CA LEU A 93 4.51 -12.14 1.78
C LEU A 93 4.85 -13.59 1.42
N ALA A 94 5.05 -14.47 2.40
CA ALA A 94 5.30 -15.89 2.16
C ALA A 94 4.08 -16.59 1.55
N GLN A 95 2.87 -16.30 2.03
CA GLN A 95 1.64 -16.88 1.47
C GLN A 95 1.42 -16.43 0.02
N ILE A 96 1.51 -15.12 -0.25
CA ILE A 96 1.36 -14.65 -1.64
C ILE A 96 2.49 -15.16 -2.53
N SER A 97 3.71 -15.34 -2.01
CA SER A 97 4.80 -15.96 -2.76
C SER A 97 4.45 -17.38 -3.19
N HIS A 98 3.85 -18.18 -2.30
CA HIS A 98 3.44 -19.54 -2.60
C HIS A 98 2.38 -19.56 -3.71
N GLU A 99 1.31 -18.77 -3.54
CA GLU A 99 0.19 -18.67 -4.49
C GLU A 99 0.61 -18.23 -5.90
N THR A 100 1.75 -17.54 -6.02
CA THR A 100 2.22 -16.93 -7.27
C THR A 100 3.60 -17.42 -7.71
N THR A 101 4.08 -18.53 -7.13
CA THR A 101 5.45 -18.99 -7.32
C THR A 101 5.72 -19.45 -8.75
N GLY A 102 6.86 -19.05 -9.29
CA GLY A 102 7.49 -19.66 -10.47
C GLY A 102 8.65 -20.57 -10.11
N GLY A 103 8.89 -20.84 -8.82
CA GLY A 103 10.06 -21.58 -8.35
C GLY A 103 9.96 -23.08 -8.58
N TRP A 104 11.09 -23.70 -8.93
CA TRP A 104 11.28 -25.15 -9.03
C TRP A 104 12.49 -25.59 -8.22
N ALA A 105 12.69 -26.90 -8.07
CA ALA A 105 13.69 -27.49 -7.17
C ALA A 105 15.13 -26.99 -7.38
N THR A 106 15.49 -26.64 -8.62
CA THR A 106 16.83 -26.17 -9.01
C THR A 106 16.82 -24.72 -9.50
N ALA A 107 15.79 -23.94 -9.14
CA ALA A 107 15.69 -22.55 -9.57
C ALA A 107 16.88 -21.73 -9.09
N PRO A 108 17.39 -20.77 -9.89
CA PRO A 108 18.42 -19.83 -9.46
C PRO A 108 18.03 -19.18 -8.12
N ASN A 109 18.96 -19.18 -7.15
CA ASN A 109 18.75 -18.68 -5.79
C ASN A 109 17.68 -19.43 -4.96
N GLY A 110 17.26 -20.62 -5.41
CA GLY A 110 16.30 -21.48 -4.72
C GLY A 110 14.83 -21.15 -5.03
N PRO A 111 13.90 -22.09 -4.78
CA PRO A 111 12.50 -21.97 -5.18
C PRO A 111 11.77 -20.81 -4.50
N PHE A 112 12.21 -20.39 -3.30
CA PHE A 112 11.51 -19.36 -2.52
C PHE A 112 11.81 -17.93 -2.97
N ALA A 113 12.77 -17.73 -3.88
CA ALA A 113 13.09 -16.43 -4.47
C ALA A 113 12.18 -16.04 -5.66
N TRP A 114 11.25 -16.91 -6.04
CA TRP A 114 10.43 -16.84 -7.26
C TRP A 114 8.94 -16.54 -6.99
N GLY A 115 8.63 -15.94 -5.84
CA GLY A 115 7.28 -15.43 -5.57
C GLY A 115 6.92 -14.26 -6.49
N LEU A 116 5.61 -14.00 -6.66
CA LEU A 116 5.04 -12.96 -7.52
C LEU A 116 5.35 -13.14 -9.03
N CYS A 117 5.66 -14.36 -9.46
CA CYS A 117 5.95 -14.68 -10.85
C CYS A 117 4.67 -14.72 -11.72
N PHE A 118 3.53 -15.09 -11.12
CA PHE A 118 2.21 -15.14 -11.76
C PHE A 118 1.23 -14.13 -11.15
N LYS A 119 0.29 -13.65 -11.98
CA LYS A 119 -0.79 -12.73 -11.57
C LYS A 119 -2.19 -13.29 -11.73
N GLU A 120 -2.31 -14.43 -12.39
CA GLU A 120 -3.55 -15.12 -12.63
C GLU A 120 -3.29 -16.61 -12.77
N GLU A 121 -4.31 -17.39 -12.47
CA GLU A 121 -4.29 -18.84 -12.58
C GLU A 121 -4.00 -19.27 -14.02
N ILE A 122 -3.12 -20.26 -14.13
CA ILE A 122 -2.73 -20.90 -15.38
C ILE A 122 -3.69 -22.06 -15.63
N SER A 123 -4.27 -22.11 -16.84
CA SER A 123 -5.13 -23.22 -17.28
C SER A 123 -6.29 -23.55 -16.32
N PRO A 124 -7.17 -22.58 -16.02
CA PRO A 124 -8.28 -22.80 -15.10
C PRO A 124 -9.22 -23.89 -15.60
N GLN A 125 -9.64 -24.77 -14.69
CA GLN A 125 -10.51 -25.92 -15.01
C GLN A 125 -12.01 -25.55 -14.97
N SER A 126 -12.35 -24.33 -14.56
CA SER A 126 -13.71 -23.81 -14.45
C SER A 126 -13.73 -22.30 -14.66
N ASN A 127 -14.93 -21.73 -14.83
CA ASN A 127 -15.13 -20.30 -14.70
C ASN A 127 -15.26 -19.83 -13.24
N TYR A 128 -15.25 -20.74 -12.26
CA TYR A 128 -15.39 -20.45 -10.83
C TYR A 128 -16.64 -19.62 -10.51
N CYS A 129 -17.73 -19.91 -11.22
CA CYS A 129 -19.03 -19.31 -10.96
C CYS A 129 -19.88 -20.31 -10.16
N ASP A 130 -20.33 -19.90 -8.98
CA ASP A 130 -21.38 -20.62 -8.23
C ASP A 130 -22.73 -19.91 -8.41
N ASP A 131 -23.50 -20.37 -9.40
CA ASP A 131 -24.84 -19.84 -9.69
C ASP A 131 -25.85 -20.11 -8.57
N SER A 132 -25.53 -20.94 -7.56
CA SER A 132 -26.40 -21.16 -6.40
C SER A 132 -26.39 -19.98 -5.42
N VAL A 133 -25.29 -19.20 -5.39
CA VAL A 133 -25.13 -18.05 -4.49
C VAL A 133 -25.80 -16.81 -5.09
N LYS A 134 -27.02 -16.52 -4.63
CA LYS A 134 -27.84 -15.42 -5.18
C LYS A 134 -27.42 -14.01 -4.73
N GLU A 135 -26.63 -13.90 -3.66
CA GLU A 135 -26.10 -12.62 -3.18
C GLU A 135 -25.00 -12.08 -4.11
N TRP A 136 -24.24 -12.97 -4.77
CA TRP A 136 -23.11 -12.64 -5.62
C TRP A 136 -23.27 -13.24 -7.02
N PRO A 137 -24.29 -12.79 -7.79
CA PRO A 137 -24.62 -13.41 -9.07
C PRO A 137 -23.47 -13.29 -10.07
N CYS A 138 -23.27 -14.36 -10.84
CA CYS A 138 -22.24 -14.39 -11.86
C CYS A 138 -22.56 -13.44 -13.02
N SER A 139 -21.58 -12.63 -13.41
CA SER A 139 -21.70 -11.75 -14.56
C SER A 139 -21.51 -12.57 -15.85
N PRO A 140 -22.39 -12.42 -16.86
CA PRO A 140 -22.27 -13.15 -18.12
C PRO A 140 -20.88 -13.01 -18.77
N GLY A 141 -20.32 -14.13 -19.21
CA GLY A 141 -19.02 -14.19 -19.88
C GLY A 141 -17.81 -13.89 -18.99
N LYS A 142 -17.98 -13.75 -17.67
CA LYS A 142 -16.86 -13.58 -16.73
C LYS A 142 -16.42 -14.91 -16.15
N SER A 143 -15.13 -14.96 -15.80
CA SER A 143 -14.51 -16.06 -15.06
C SER A 143 -13.88 -15.51 -13.79
N TYR A 144 -14.08 -16.19 -12.68
CA TYR A 144 -13.60 -15.87 -11.34
C TYR A 144 -12.40 -16.74 -10.93
N LYS A 145 -11.63 -17.21 -11.92
CA LYS A 145 -10.34 -17.88 -11.71
C LYS A 145 -9.41 -17.06 -10.82
N GLY A 146 -8.40 -17.74 -10.27
CA GLY A 146 -7.41 -17.15 -9.37
C GLY A 146 -6.76 -15.92 -9.97
N ARG A 147 -6.77 -14.82 -9.22
CA ARG A 147 -6.12 -13.56 -9.59
C ARG A 147 -5.42 -12.88 -8.43
N GLY A 148 -4.34 -12.19 -8.78
CA GLY A 148 -3.55 -11.39 -7.86
C GLY A 148 -2.75 -12.22 -6.86
N PRO A 149 -2.19 -11.54 -5.84
CA PRO A 149 -1.23 -12.14 -4.92
C PRO A 149 -1.78 -13.32 -4.10
N ILE A 150 -3.08 -13.32 -3.79
CA ILE A 150 -3.72 -14.38 -3.00
C ILE A 150 -4.51 -15.39 -3.86
N GLN A 151 -4.34 -15.34 -5.19
CA GLN A 151 -5.13 -16.13 -6.15
C GLN A 151 -6.63 -16.14 -5.83
N LEU A 152 -7.19 -14.95 -5.58
CA LEU A 152 -8.59 -14.81 -5.17
C LEU A 152 -9.50 -15.48 -6.20
N SER A 153 -10.28 -16.45 -5.71
CA SER A 153 -11.25 -17.26 -6.45
C SER A 153 -12.47 -17.51 -5.58
N TRP A 154 -13.52 -18.06 -6.18
CA TRP A 154 -14.72 -18.56 -5.51
C TRP A 154 -14.62 -20.05 -5.21
#